data_AF-B3SF49-F1
#
_entry.id   AF-B3SF49-F1
#
_cell.length_a   1.000
_cell.length_b   1.000
_cell.length_c   1.000
_cell.angle_alpha   90.00
_cell.angle_beta   90.00
_cell.angle_gamma   90.00
#
_symmetry.space_group_name_H-M   'P 1'
#
loop_
_entity.id
_entity.type
_entity.pdbx_description
1 polymer ?
#
loop_
_entity_poly.entity_id
_entity_poly.type
_entity_poly.pdbx_seq_one_letter_code
_entity_poly.pdbx_strand_id
1 'polypeptide(L)' 'MASFSSAALEKRLTELSNSQQSVQTLSLWMMHHRKHSKAAVEVWHQEFQKGSDSGVVLTLLLS' A
#
# COMPACT_ATOMS: atom_id res chain seq x y z
N MET A 1 15.43 -7.20 -1.24
CA MET A 1 14.16 -6.54 -1.62
C MET A 1 14.26 -5.07 -1.26
N ALA A 2 13.66 -4.18 -2.04
CA ALA A 2 13.79 -2.72 -1.86
C ALA A 2 13.42 -2.28 -0.44
N SER A 3 14.20 -1.36 0.13
CA SER A 3 13.97 -0.76 1.44
C SER A 3 12.61 -0.06 1.50
N PHE A 4 12.01 -0.01 2.69
CA PHE A 4 10.83 0.81 2.94
C PHE A 4 11.19 2.30 2.79
N SER A 5 10.36 3.05 2.07
CA SER A 5 10.35 4.51 2.04
C SER A 5 8.95 4.99 1.63
N SER A 6 8.58 6.21 2.00
CA SER A 6 7.28 6.80 1.63
C SER A 6 7.11 6.82 0.12
N ALA A 7 8.11 7.28 -0.64
CA ALA A 7 8.09 7.28 -2.11
C ALA A 7 7.92 5.88 -2.72
N ALA A 8 8.50 4.84 -2.10
CA ALA A 8 8.32 3.46 -2.57
C ALA A 8 6.89 2.97 -2.36
N LEU A 9 6.24 3.37 -1.26
CA LEU A 9 4.84 3.03 -0.99
C LEU A 9 3.90 3.84 -1.89
N GLU A 10 4.11 5.15 -2.04
CA GLU A 10 3.36 6.02 -2.96
C GLU A 10 3.36 5.45 -4.38
N LYS A 11 4.54 5.11 -4.91
CA LYS A 11 4.65 4.48 -6.24
C LYS A 11 3.85 3.18 -6.34
N ARG A 12 3.91 2.32 -5.33
CA ARG A 12 3.18 1.05 -5.30
C ARG A 12 1.67 1.23 -5.19
N LEU A 13 1.21 2.27 -4.49
CA LEU A 13 -0.21 2.62 -4.40
C LEU A 13 -0.73 3.16 -5.74
N THR A 14 0.07 3.97 -6.44
CA THR A 14 -0.26 4.46 -7.80
C THR A 14 -0.27 3.33 -8.84
N GLU A 15 0.62 2.35 -8.72
CA GLU A 15 0.69 1.17 -9.60
C GLU A 15 -0.28 0.05 -9.20
N LEU A 16 -1.04 0.22 -8.11
CA LEU A 16 -1.96 -0.80 -7.60
C LEU A 16 -3.14 -0.95 -8.57
N SER A 17 -3.45 -2.19 -8.93
CA SER A 17 -4.58 -2.55 -9.78
C SER A 17 -5.50 -3.56 -9.08
N ASN A 18 -6.71 -3.76 -9.62
CA ASN A 18 -7.68 -4.76 -9.13
C ASN A 18 -7.28 -6.22 -9.42
N SER A 19 -6.09 -6.47 -9.96
CA SER A 19 -5.61 -7.84 -10.19
C SER A 19 -5.13 -8.47 -8.89
N GLN A 20 -5.42 -9.76 -8.70
CA GLN A 20 -4.97 -10.55 -7.54
C GLN A 20 -3.46 -10.42 -7.31
N GLN A 21 -2.68 -10.45 -8.39
CA GLN A 21 -1.21 -10.39 -8.33
C GLN A 21 -0.70 -9.04 -7.83
N SER A 22 -1.32 -7.94 -8.25
CA SER A 22 -0.97 -6.59 -7.81
C SER A 22 -1.24 -6.43 -6.31
N VAL A 23 -2.43 -6.85 -5.86
CA VAL A 23 -2.82 -6.86 -4.44
C VAL A 23 -1.89 -7.76 -3.61
N GLN A 24 -1.62 -8.98 -4.06
CA GLN A 24 -0.76 -9.94 -3.35
C GLN A 24 0.67 -9.41 -3.20
N THR A 25 1.21 -8.80 -4.26
CA THR A 25 2.57 -8.24 -4.26
C THR A 25 2.70 -7.12 -3.23
N LEU A 26 1.73 -6.21 -3.16
CA LEU A 26 1.72 -5.14 -2.16
C LEU A 26 1.55 -5.72 -0.75
N SER A 27 0.63 -6.68 -0.58
CA SER A 27 0.36 -7.35 0.70
C SER A 27 1.62 -8.01 1.27
N LEU A 28 2.35 -8.76 0.44
CA LEU A 28 3.60 -9.41 0.85
C LEU A 28 4.68 -8.39 1.21
N TRP A 29 4.78 -7.31 0.44
CA TRP A 29 5.72 -6.23 0.73
C TRP A 29 5.42 -5.54 2.07
N MET A 30 4.15 -5.31 2.38
CA MET A 30 3.68 -4.75 3.65
C MET A 30 3.96 -5.69 4.83
N MET A 31 3.71 -7.00 4.67
CA MET A 31 4.05 -8.00 5.70
C MET A 31 5.55 -8.07 5.98
N HIS A 32 6.38 -7.97 4.94
CA HIS A 32 7.83 -7.93 5.07
C HIS A 32 8.29 -6.69 5.85
N HIS A 33 7.70 -5.53 5.54
CA HIS A 33 8.04 -4.25 6.17
C HIS A 33 7.16 -3.89 7.37
N ARG A 34 6.58 -4.89 8.07
CA ARG A 34 5.65 -4.69 9.19
C ARG A 34 6.17 -3.78 10.31
N LYS A 35 7.49 -3.66 10.48
CA LYS A 35 8.12 -2.73 11.45
C LYS A 35 7.84 -1.26 11.13
N HIS A 36 7.50 -0.94 9.89
CA HIS A 36 7.17 0.40 9.40
C HIS A 36 5.67 0.59 9.17
N SER A 37 4.83 -0.27 9.75
CA SER A 37 3.37 -0.23 9.58
C SER A 37 2.77 1.14 9.89
N LYS A 38 3.24 1.82 10.95
CA LYS A 38 2.77 3.16 11.30
C LYS A 38 3.01 4.19 10.19
N ALA A 39 4.24 4.26 9.68
CA ALA A 39 4.58 5.16 8.58
C ALA A 39 3.84 4.80 7.29
N ALA A 40 3.61 3.49 7.04
CA ALA A 40 2.86 3.04 5.89
C ALA A 40 1.39 3.48 5.93
N VAL A 41 0.75 3.42 7.10
CA VAL A 41 -0.63 3.90 7.30
C VAL A 41 -0.72 5.41 7.11
N GLU A 42 0.26 6.18 7.61
CA GLU A 42 0.31 7.64 7.44
C GLU A 42 0.40 8.03 5.96
N VAL A 43 1.32 7.42 5.20
CA VAL A 43 1.46 7.64 3.75
C VAL A 43 0.20 7.22 3.01
N TRP A 44 -0.34 6.03 3.30
CA TRP A 44 -1.57 5.56 2.67
C TRP A 44 -2.75 6.52 2.90
N HIS A 45 -2.88 7.03 4.12
CA HIS A 45 -3.91 8.01 4.47
C HIS A 45 -3.71 9.35 3.74
N GLN A 46 -2.46 9.81 3.59
CA GLN A 46 -2.17 11.00 2.79
C GLN A 46 -2.51 10.80 1.31
N GLU A 47 -2.16 9.66 0.72
CA GLU A 47 -2.51 9.34 -0.66
C GLU A 47 -4.02 9.23 -0.87
N PHE A 48 -4.73 8.64 0.11
CA PHE A 48 -6.19 8.56 0.11
C PHE A 48 -6.84 9.96 0.14
N GLN A 49 -6.30 10.90 0.92
CA GLN A 49 -6.79 12.28 1.00
C GLN A 49 -6.47 13.12 -0.24
N LYS A 50 -5.35 12.85 -0.93
CA LYS A 50 -4.94 13.58 -2.15
C LYS A 50 -5.86 13.33 -3.34
N GLY A 51 -6.65 12.26 -3.29
CA GLY A 51 -7.79 12.03 -4.18
C GLY A 51 -7.44 11.36 -5.52
N SER A 52 -8.12 10.25 -5.80
CA SER A 52 -8.81 9.96 -7.07
C SER A 52 -9.51 8.61 -6.92
N ASP A 53 -10.58 8.43 -7.68
CA ASP A 53 -11.55 7.33 -7.78
C ASP A 53 -10.93 5.95 -8.15
N SER A 54 -9.81 5.58 -7.55
CA SER A 54 -9.25 4.23 -7.64
C SER A 54 -9.50 3.58 -6.30
N GLY A 55 -10.67 2.95 -6.18
CA GLY A 55 -11.13 2.26 -4.99
C GLY A 55 -10.11 1.23 -4.50
N VAL A 56 -9.19 1.67 -3.63
CA VAL A 56 -8.33 0.77 -2.87
C VAL A 56 -9.12 0.33 -1.64
N VAL A 57 -10.12 -0.51 -1.91
CA VAL A 57 -10.75 -1.38 -0.93
C VAL A 57 -9.71 -2.47 -0.57
N LEU A 58 -8.66 -2.09 0.16
CA LEU A 58 -7.90 -3.02 0.99
C LEU A 58 -8.65 -3.20 2.31
N THR A 59 -9.94 -3.52 2.24
CA THR A 59 -10.80 -3.58 3.42
C THR A 59 -10.54 -4.83 4.28
N LEU A 60 -9.77 -5.83 3.83
CA LEU A 60 -9.66 -7.09 4.59
C LEU A 60 -8.29 -7.77 4.45
N LEU A 61 -7.24 -7.19 5.01
CA LEU A 61 -5.97 -7.92 5.26
C LEU A 61 -5.62 -8.00 6.76
N LEU A 62 -6.63 -7.95 7.62
CA LEU A 62 -6.52 -8.25 9.06
C LEU A 62 -7.70 -9.13 9.56
N SER A 63 -8.28 -9.97 8.70
CA SER A 63 -9.16 -11.07 9.12
C SER A 63 -8.59 -12.40 8.68
#